data_AF-A0A0A7EGJ4-F1
#
_entry.id   AF-A0A0A7EGJ4-F1
#
_cell.length_a   1.000
_cell.length_b   1.000
_cell.length_c   1.000
_cell.angle_alpha   90.00
_cell.angle_beta   90.00
_cell.angle_gamma   90.00
#
_symmetry.space_group_name_H-M   'P 1'
#
loop_
_entity.id
_entity.type
_entity.pdbx_description
1 polymer ?
#
loop_
_entity_poly.entity_id
_entity_poly.type
_entity_poly.pdbx_seq_one_letter_code
_entity_poly.pdbx_strand_id
1 'polypeptide(L)'
;MALKVDSKTALVQNLKKLKKVTGLNNKEICALAADNGDHILHGNTVTNVLAGKDFQSKTIDAFAAAFNVSPGDMINPLGFNDEGKPIDKGEAFPMDAVETAIDCVLNICHLAGVEDRAWINATIKEAAHEYIQSGPDAAHGYVLTKLKGSNVN
;
A
#
# COMPACT_ATOMS: atom_id res chain seq x y z
N MET A 1 -8.99 -15.35 2.57
CA MET A 1 -9.38 -14.87 1.23
C MET A 1 -8.59 -13.59 1.00
N ALA A 2 -7.50 -13.62 0.22
CA ALA A 2 -6.66 -12.45 0.00
C ALA A 2 -7.46 -11.40 -0.76
N LEU A 3 -7.67 -10.22 -0.16
CA LEU A 3 -8.27 -9.09 -0.86
C LEU A 3 -7.33 -8.72 -2.02
N LYS A 4 -7.75 -9.02 -3.25
CA LYS A 4 -7.14 -8.45 -4.44
C LYS A 4 -7.39 -6.94 -4.37
N VAL A 5 -6.42 -6.18 -3.88
CA VAL A 5 -6.42 -4.73 -4.09
C VAL A 5 -6.46 -4.53 -5.60
N ASP A 6 -7.56 -3.99 -6.11
CA ASP A 6 -7.67 -3.68 -7.52
C ASP A 6 -6.71 -2.53 -7.85
N SER A 7 -6.17 -2.52 -9.08
CA SER A 7 -5.13 -1.57 -9.49
C SER A 7 -5.56 -0.10 -9.35
N LYS A 8 -6.87 0.18 -9.31
CA LYS A 8 -7.41 1.52 -9.12
C LYS A 8 -7.32 1.95 -7.66
N THR A 9 -7.67 1.07 -6.71
CA THR A 9 -7.46 1.33 -5.28
C THR A 9 -5.98 1.54 -4.95
N ALA A 10 -5.09 0.69 -5.48
CA ALA A 10 -3.65 0.84 -5.30
C ALA A 10 -3.14 2.19 -5.84
N LEU A 11 -3.52 2.57 -7.06
CA LEU A 11 -3.11 3.85 -7.65
C LEU A 11 -3.53 5.05 -6.78
N VAL A 12 -4.78 5.05 -6.29
CA VAL A 12 -5.31 6.14 -5.46
C VAL A 12 -4.50 6.30 -4.18
N GLN A 13 -4.22 5.21 -3.48
CA GLN A 13 -3.47 5.22 -2.23
C GLN A 13 -2.01 5.66 -2.46
N ASN A 14 -1.37 5.11 -3.48
CA ASN A 14 0.00 5.42 -3.83
C ASN A 14 0.17 6.89 -4.23
N LEU A 15 -0.75 7.42 -5.04
CA LEU A 15 -0.75 8.82 -5.41
C LEU A 15 -0.94 9.74 -4.19
N LYS A 16 -1.81 9.37 -3.23
CA LYS A 16 -1.98 10.11 -1.97
C LYS A 16 -0.70 10.11 -1.13
N LYS A 17 -0.03 8.95 -0.99
CA LYS A 17 1.21 8.80 -0.23
C LYS A 17 2.33 9.64 -0.85
N LEU A 18 2.59 9.48 -2.15
CA LEU A 18 3.62 10.23 -2.87
C LEU A 18 3.38 11.74 -2.80
N LYS A 19 2.12 12.17 -2.93
CA LYS A 19 1.77 13.59 -2.80
C LYS A 19 2.01 14.14 -1.38
N LYS A 20 1.75 13.33 -0.35
CA LYS A 20 2.03 13.69 1.05
C LYS A 20 3.53 13.80 1.31
N VAL A 21 4.33 12.86 0.80
CA VAL A 21 5.79 12.82 1.00
C VAL A 21 6.49 13.96 0.26
N THR A 22 6.11 14.20 -0.99
CA THR A 22 6.76 15.21 -1.86
C THR A 22 6.24 16.62 -1.63
N GLY A 23 5.03 16.77 -1.08
CA GLY A 23 4.38 18.08 -0.91
C GLY A 23 3.83 18.68 -2.21
N LEU A 24 3.89 17.97 -3.33
CA LEU A 24 3.51 18.48 -4.65
C LEU A 24 2.00 18.76 -4.72
N ASN A 25 1.63 19.86 -5.36
CA ASN A 25 0.26 20.18 -5.71
C ASN A 25 -0.11 19.64 -7.11
N ASN A 26 -1.40 19.69 -7.48
CA ASN A 26 -1.86 19.11 -8.76
C ASN A 26 -1.21 19.76 -9.98
N LYS A 27 -0.89 21.06 -9.94
CA LYS A 27 -0.28 21.77 -11.07
C LYS A 27 1.17 21.30 -11.26
N GLU A 28 1.89 21.12 -10.17
CA GLU A 28 3.28 20.64 -10.20
C GLU A 28 3.36 19.19 -10.71
N ILE A 29 2.44 18.33 -10.28
CA ILE A 29 2.33 16.95 -10.80
C ILE A 29 2.12 16.96 -12.32
N CYS A 30 1.23 17.83 -12.82
CA CYS A 30 0.99 17.96 -14.25
C CYS A 30 2.22 18.48 -15.02
N ALA A 31 2.94 19.44 -14.47
CA ALA A 31 4.16 19.98 -15.09
C ALA A 31 5.26 18.91 -15.14
N LEU A 32 5.51 18.21 -14.04
CA LEU A 32 6.52 17.14 -13.97
C LEU A 32 6.19 15.96 -14.90
N ALA A 33 4.92 15.61 -15.05
CA ALA A 33 4.50 14.59 -16.03
C ALA A 33 4.87 14.98 -17.47
N ALA A 34 4.70 16.25 -17.81
CA ALA A 34 5.06 16.78 -19.13
C ALA A 34 6.59 16.85 -19.30
N ASP A 35 7.30 17.38 -18.30
CA ASP A 35 8.74 17.60 -18.38
C ASP A 35 9.54 16.28 -18.39
N ASN A 36 9.12 15.27 -17.63
CA ASN A 36 9.87 14.02 -17.47
C ASN A 36 9.49 12.93 -18.49
N GLY A 37 8.30 13.00 -19.09
CA GLY A 37 7.78 11.91 -19.93
C GLY A 37 6.97 12.35 -21.15
N ASP A 38 6.89 13.65 -21.44
CA ASP A 38 6.07 14.22 -22.52
C ASP A 38 4.58 13.79 -22.42
N HIS A 39 4.11 13.63 -21.17
CA HIS A 39 2.74 13.21 -20.90
C HIS A 39 1.84 14.41 -20.57
N ILE A 40 0.77 14.58 -21.34
CA ILE A 40 -0.22 15.63 -21.08
C ILE A 40 -1.21 15.16 -20.01
N LEU A 41 -1.12 15.78 -18.83
CA LEU A 41 -1.99 15.51 -17.67
C LEU A 41 -2.74 16.79 -17.29
N HIS A 42 -4.08 16.72 -17.19
CA HIS A 42 -4.88 17.85 -16.73
C HIS A 42 -5.10 17.79 -15.21
N GLY A 43 -5.14 18.94 -14.54
CA GLY A 43 -5.36 19.00 -13.08
C GLY A 43 -6.66 18.33 -12.63
N ASN A 44 -7.71 18.35 -13.46
CA ASN A 44 -8.96 17.63 -13.20
C ASN A 44 -8.79 16.11 -13.21
N THR A 45 -7.88 15.58 -14.04
CA THR A 45 -7.54 14.16 -14.05
C THR A 45 -6.92 13.74 -12.71
N VAL A 46 -5.99 14.54 -12.17
CA VAL A 46 -5.40 14.29 -10.84
C VAL A 46 -6.48 14.25 -9.75
N THR A 47 -7.38 15.23 -9.75
CA THR A 47 -8.50 15.28 -8.79
C THR A 47 -9.44 14.08 -8.93
N ASN A 48 -9.76 13.68 -10.16
CA ASN A 48 -10.64 12.55 -10.42
C ASN A 48 -10.01 11.23 -9.96
N VAL A 49 -8.71 11.02 -10.19
CA VAL A 49 -8.01 9.82 -9.70
C VAL A 49 -7.95 9.82 -8.18
N LEU A 50 -7.60 10.94 -7.53
CA LEU A 50 -7.59 11.03 -6.06
C LEU A 50 -8.96 10.77 -5.42
N ALA A 51 -10.04 11.06 -6.16
CA ALA A 51 -11.42 10.77 -5.77
C ALA A 51 -11.87 9.33 -6.10
N GLY A 52 -11.00 8.49 -6.65
CA GLY A 52 -11.33 7.10 -7.00
C GLY A 52 -12.27 6.99 -8.20
N LYS A 53 -12.28 7.95 -9.13
CA LYS A 53 -12.99 7.81 -10.40
C LYS A 53 -12.18 6.97 -11.39
N ASP A 54 -12.85 6.52 -12.45
CA ASP A 54 -12.19 5.76 -13.50
C ASP A 54 -11.15 6.60 -14.24
N PHE A 55 -10.08 5.93 -14.66
CA PHE A 55 -8.95 6.52 -15.37
C PHE A 55 -8.48 5.59 -16.49
N GLN A 56 -7.68 6.14 -17.41
CA GLN A 56 -7.10 5.39 -18.52
C GLN A 56 -5.70 4.89 -18.15
N SER A 57 -5.24 3.81 -18.77
CA SER A 57 -3.89 3.26 -18.54
C SER A 57 -2.78 4.31 -18.71
N LYS A 58 -2.88 5.15 -19.74
CA LYS A 58 -1.95 6.27 -20.00
C LYS A 58 -1.82 7.26 -18.85
N THR A 59 -2.81 7.32 -17.95
CA THR A 59 -2.78 8.16 -16.75
C THR A 59 -1.80 7.60 -15.72
N ILE A 60 -1.61 6.28 -15.67
CA ILE A 60 -0.61 5.63 -14.80
C ILE A 60 0.80 6.05 -15.24
N ASP A 61 1.10 5.96 -16.53
CA ASP A 61 2.41 6.34 -17.08
C ASP A 61 2.74 7.81 -16.80
N ALA A 62 1.74 8.68 -16.94
CA ALA A 62 1.89 10.10 -16.68
C ALA A 62 2.17 10.40 -15.19
N PHE A 63 1.54 9.67 -14.26
CA PHE A 63 1.90 9.79 -12.83
C PHE A 63 3.27 9.19 -12.52
N ALA A 64 3.60 8.05 -13.12
CA ALA A 64 4.89 7.41 -12.96
C ALA A 64 6.03 8.36 -13.37
N ALA A 65 5.88 9.05 -14.50
CA ALA A 65 6.80 10.09 -14.95
C ALA A 65 6.88 11.29 -13.98
N ALA A 66 5.75 11.76 -13.44
CA ALA A 66 5.73 12.88 -12.51
C ALA A 66 6.49 12.60 -11.21
N PHE A 67 6.47 11.37 -10.73
CA PHE A 67 7.16 10.95 -9.50
C PHE A 67 8.49 10.23 -9.75
N ASN A 68 8.90 10.09 -11.01
CA ASN A 68 10.12 9.39 -11.42
C ASN A 68 10.18 7.94 -10.88
N VAL A 69 9.08 7.21 -11.02
CA VAL A 69 8.92 5.80 -10.63
C VAL A 69 8.42 4.97 -11.82
N SER A 70 8.38 3.65 -11.72
CA SER A 70 7.79 2.84 -12.80
C SER A 70 6.26 2.82 -12.73
N PRO A 71 5.55 2.60 -13.86
CA PRO A 71 4.10 2.40 -13.85
C PRO A 71 3.67 1.22 -12.96
N GLY A 72 4.52 0.20 -12.83
CA GLY A 72 4.29 -0.94 -11.94
C GLY A 72 4.28 -0.54 -10.47
N ASP A 73 5.15 0.38 -10.07
CA ASP A 73 5.21 0.91 -8.70
C ASP A 73 3.95 1.71 -8.36
N MET A 74 3.44 2.49 -9.32
CA MET A 74 2.21 3.26 -9.14
C MET A 74 1.00 2.38 -8.81
N ILE A 75 0.97 1.13 -9.28
CA ILE A 75 -0.09 0.16 -8.98
C ILE A 75 0.36 -0.95 -8.02
N ASN A 76 1.54 -0.79 -7.39
CA ASN A 76 2.05 -1.76 -6.43
C ASN A 76 1.16 -1.75 -5.18
N PRO A 77 0.55 -2.88 -4.81
CA PRO A 77 -0.30 -2.96 -3.62
C PRO A 77 0.48 -2.79 -2.31
N LEU A 78 1.81 -2.89 -2.32
CA LEU A 78 2.66 -2.60 -1.16
C LEU A 78 2.89 -1.10 -0.96
N GLY A 79 2.69 -0.31 -2.01
CA GLY A 79 2.83 1.14 -1.97
C GLY A 79 4.25 1.66 -1.79
N PHE A 80 4.38 2.78 -1.08
CA PHE A 80 5.61 3.55 -0.95
C PHE A 80 5.93 3.82 0.53
N ASN A 81 7.22 3.81 0.88
CA ASN A 81 7.68 4.13 2.22
C ASN A 81 7.60 5.65 2.51
N ASP A 82 8.06 6.07 3.69
CA ASP A 82 8.03 7.49 4.11
C ASP A 82 8.99 8.39 3.34
N GLU A 83 9.97 7.81 2.64
CA GLU A 83 10.88 8.53 1.73
C GLU A 83 10.31 8.62 0.30
N GLY A 84 9.17 7.99 0.03
CA GLY A 84 8.56 7.95 -1.31
C GLY A 84 9.22 6.94 -2.24
N LYS A 85 9.94 5.95 -1.70
CA LYS A 85 10.49 4.83 -2.48
C LYS A 85 9.48 3.67 -2.50
N PRO A 86 9.36 2.94 -3.63
CA PRO A 86 8.48 1.79 -3.72
C PRO A 86 8.90 0.73 -2.71
N ILE A 87 7.93 0.15 -2.02
CA ILE A 87 8.20 -0.98 -1.11
C ILE A 87 8.34 -2.22 -1.98
N ASP A 88 9.58 -2.67 -2.14
CA ASP A 88 9.89 -3.89 -2.86
C ASP A 88 9.46 -5.12 -2.05
N LYS A 89 9.10 -6.21 -2.75
CA LYS A 89 8.86 -7.53 -2.14
C LYS A 89 10.07 -8.09 -1.36
N GLY A 90 11.23 -7.45 -1.47
CA GLY A 90 12.48 -7.83 -0.81
C GLY A 90 13.00 -6.85 0.25
N GLU A 91 12.41 -5.64 0.38
CA GLU A 91 12.76 -4.75 1.49
C GLU A 91 12.07 -5.23 2.78
N ALA A 92 12.77 -5.12 3.91
CA ALA A 92 12.16 -5.34 5.21
C ALA A 92 10.98 -4.38 5.35
N PHE A 93 9.82 -4.91 5.79
CA PHE A 93 8.69 -4.07 6.14
C PHE A 93 9.13 -2.94 7.09
N PRO A 94 8.50 -1.76 7.03
CA PRO A 94 8.71 -0.69 8.00
C PRO A 94 8.67 -1.26 9.43
N MET A 95 9.63 -0.87 10.28
CA MET A 95 9.80 -1.49 11.60
C MET A 95 8.54 -1.37 12.46
N ASP A 96 7.84 -0.24 12.37
CA ASP A 96 6.57 0.02 13.04
C ASP A 96 5.45 -0.93 12.58
N ALA A 97 5.40 -1.24 11.28
CA ALA A 97 4.48 -2.23 10.72
C ALA A 97 4.78 -3.64 11.22
N VAL A 98 6.06 -4.00 11.30
CA VAL A 98 6.52 -5.31 11.82
C VAL A 98 6.24 -5.44 13.30
N GLU A 99 6.63 -4.44 14.10
CA GLU A 99 6.41 -4.43 15.55
C GLU A 99 4.92 -4.51 15.87
N THR A 100 4.08 -3.71 15.19
CA THR A 100 2.62 -3.78 15.36
C THR A 100 2.11 -5.17 14.97
N ALA A 101 2.51 -5.71 13.83
CA ALA A 101 2.07 -7.03 13.40
C ALA A 101 2.51 -8.15 14.37
N ILE A 102 3.73 -8.08 14.90
CA ILE A 102 4.25 -9.03 15.90
C ILE A 102 3.42 -8.93 17.17
N ASP A 103 3.21 -7.73 17.71
CA ASP A 103 2.45 -7.52 18.94
C ASP A 103 1.01 -8.00 18.80
N CYS A 104 0.36 -7.70 17.67
CA CYS A 104 -0.98 -8.16 17.35
C CYS A 104 -1.05 -9.70 17.33
N VAL A 105 -0.14 -10.34 16.59
CA VAL A 105 -0.15 -11.79 16.41
C VAL A 105 0.20 -12.51 17.71
N LEU A 106 1.25 -12.10 18.42
CA LEU A 106 1.67 -12.74 19.66
C LEU A 106 0.62 -12.60 20.77
N ASN A 107 0.00 -11.43 20.92
CA ASN A 107 -1.07 -11.25 21.90
C ASN A 107 -2.28 -12.16 21.59
N ILE A 108 -2.69 -12.23 20.32
CA ILE A 108 -3.81 -13.08 19.92
C ILE A 108 -3.47 -14.57 20.06
N CYS A 109 -2.26 -14.99 19.70
CA CYS A 109 -1.81 -16.38 19.86
C CYS A 109 -1.74 -16.77 21.34
N HIS A 110 -1.23 -15.88 22.20
CA HIS A 110 -1.20 -16.11 23.64
C HIS A 110 -2.61 -16.29 24.24
N LEU A 111 -3.56 -15.44 23.83
CA LEU A 111 -4.96 -15.52 24.29
C LEU A 111 -5.70 -16.76 23.75
N ALA A 112 -5.37 -17.18 22.53
CA ALA A 112 -6.05 -18.30 21.84
C ALA A 112 -5.37 -19.66 22.06
N GLY A 113 -4.18 -19.71 22.65
CA GLY A 113 -3.41 -20.94 22.86
C GLY A 113 -2.65 -21.45 21.63
N VAL A 114 -2.51 -20.63 20.58
CA VAL A 114 -1.91 -21.02 19.31
C VAL A 114 -0.39 -21.11 19.42
N GLU A 115 0.15 -22.31 19.21
CA GLU A 115 1.60 -22.57 19.25
C GLU A 115 2.22 -22.84 17.87
N ASP A 116 1.41 -22.87 16.80
CA ASP A 116 1.87 -23.13 15.44
C ASP A 116 2.77 -21.99 14.92
N ARG A 117 4.08 -22.22 15.00
CA ARG A 117 5.11 -21.28 14.55
C ARG A 117 5.05 -20.97 13.05
N ALA A 118 4.62 -21.91 12.22
CA ALA A 118 4.52 -21.67 10.78
C ALA A 118 3.34 -20.72 10.49
N TRP A 119 2.22 -20.94 11.18
CA TRP A 119 1.07 -20.05 11.10
C TRP A 119 1.38 -18.65 11.63
N ILE A 120 2.07 -18.55 12.78
CA ILE A 120 2.49 -17.28 13.39
C ILE A 120 3.35 -16.48 12.42
N ASN A 121 4.40 -17.08 11.87
CA ASN A 121 5.32 -16.42 10.95
C ASN A 121 4.66 -15.96 9.65
N ALA A 122 3.75 -16.76 9.08
CA ALA A 122 2.98 -16.35 7.91
C ALA A 122 2.03 -15.20 8.23
N THR A 123 1.40 -15.24 9.40
CA THR A 123 0.40 -14.23 9.82
C THR A 123 1.04 -12.90 10.16
N ILE A 124 2.24 -12.87 10.76
CA ILE A 124 2.99 -11.62 10.99
C ILE A 124 3.28 -10.90 9.66
N LYS A 125 3.74 -11.63 8.64
CA LYS A 125 4.02 -11.04 7.33
C LYS A 125 2.78 -10.46 6.67
N GLU A 126 1.66 -11.18 6.77
CA GLU A 126 0.40 -10.73 6.19
C GLU A 126 -0.24 -9.59 6.99
N ALA A 127 -0.12 -9.58 8.32
CA ALA A 127 -0.58 -8.48 9.16
C ALA A 127 0.27 -7.22 8.96
N ALA A 128 1.58 -7.34 8.75
CA ALA A 128 2.45 -6.23 8.40
C ALA A 128 2.07 -5.65 7.02
N HIS A 129 1.72 -6.49 6.05
CA HIS A 129 1.15 -6.02 4.79
C HIS A 129 -0.15 -5.23 5.01
N GLU A 130 -1.07 -5.74 5.83
CA GLU A 130 -2.34 -5.07 6.08
C GLU A 130 -2.15 -3.72 6.80
N TYR A 131 -1.20 -3.66 7.73
CA TYR A 131 -0.80 -2.41 8.38
C TYR A 131 -0.39 -1.35 7.36
N ILE A 132 0.47 -1.72 6.41
CA ILE A 132 0.99 -0.80 5.39
C ILE A 132 -0.16 -0.31 4.49
N GLN A 133 -1.10 -1.18 4.16
CA GLN A 133 -2.19 -0.87 3.23
C GLN A 133 -3.31 -0.04 3.86
N SER A 134 -3.64 -0.33 5.11
CA SER A 134 -4.90 0.08 5.72
C SER A 134 -4.74 0.67 7.13
N GLY A 135 -3.52 0.68 7.67
CA GLY A 135 -3.19 1.20 9.00
C GLY A 135 -3.31 0.17 10.13
N PRO A 136 -2.98 0.57 11.38
CA PRO A 136 -2.86 -0.33 12.53
C PRO A 136 -4.13 -1.12 12.87
N ASP A 137 -5.32 -0.48 12.79
CA ASP A 137 -6.58 -1.14 13.15
C ASP A 137 -6.94 -2.29 12.18
N ALA A 138 -6.53 -2.17 10.92
CA ALA A 138 -6.78 -3.18 9.90
C ALA A 138 -5.91 -4.43 10.10
N ALA A 139 -4.65 -4.25 10.52
CA ALA A 139 -3.78 -5.37 10.89
C ALA A 139 -4.39 -6.21 12.03
N HIS A 140 -4.93 -5.56 13.06
CA HIS A 140 -5.64 -6.25 14.15
C HIS A 140 -6.88 -7.01 13.65
N GLY A 141 -7.72 -6.37 12.84
CA GLY A 141 -8.90 -7.00 12.26
C GLY A 141 -8.57 -8.20 11.36
N TYR A 142 -7.45 -8.13 10.65
CA TYR A 142 -6.96 -9.22 9.81
C TYR A 142 -6.57 -10.45 10.63
N VAL A 143 -5.75 -10.28 11.66
CA VAL A 143 -5.29 -11.41 12.51
C VAL A 143 -6.49 -12.13 13.15
N LEU A 144 -7.47 -11.39 13.66
CA LEU A 144 -8.69 -11.96 14.24
C LEU A 144 -9.53 -12.73 13.21
N THR A 145 -9.68 -12.18 12.00
CA THR A 145 -10.40 -12.84 10.90
C THR A 145 -9.69 -14.12 10.48
N LYS A 146 -8.36 -14.06 10.34
CA LYS A 146 -7.55 -15.21 9.95
C LYS A 146 -7.60 -16.31 10.99
N LEU A 147 -7.53 -15.98 12.29
CA LEU A 147 -7.69 -16.94 13.37
C LEU A 147 -9.06 -17.64 13.31
N LYS A 148 -10.16 -16.89 13.17
CA LYS A 148 -11.52 -17.46 13.05
C LYS A 148 -11.71 -18.37 11.85
N GLY A 149 -10.98 -18.11 10.76
CA GLY A 149 -11.01 -18.91 9.54
C GLY A 149 -10.01 -20.07 9.52
N SER A 150 -9.22 -20.26 10.56
CA SER A 150 -8.16 -21.29 10.61
C SER A 150 -8.45 -22.34 11.68
N ASN A 151 -8.22 -23.62 11.38
CA ASN A 151 -8.18 -24.70 12.38
C ASN A 151 -6.78 -24.80 13.00
N VAL A 152 -6.30 -23.72 13.61
CA VAL A 152 -5.07 -23.76 14.41
C VAL A 152 -5.46 -23.92 15.86
N ASN A 153 -4.89 -24.94 16.51
CA ASN A 153 -4.93 -25.12 17.96
C ASN A 153 -3.71 -24.44 18.56
#